data_AF-A0A7C3ZJW2-F1
#
_entry.id   AF-A0A7C3ZJW2-F1
#
_cell.length_a   1.000
_cell.length_b   1.000
_cell.length_c   1.000
_cell.angle_alpha   90.00
_cell.angle_beta   90.00
_cell.angle_gamma   90.00
#
_symmetry.space_group_name_H-M   'P 1'
#
loop_
_entity.id
_entity.type
_entity.pdbx_description
1 polymer ?
#
loop_
_entity_poly.entity_id
_entity_poly.type
_entity_poly.pdbx_seq_one_letter_code
_entity_poly.pdbx_strand_id
1 'polypeptide(L)'
;MPEHKLKKNRRLTQVGLIHLGRYLRWLRYFRGWTSVHDLGQHIATQESVLLSERGKELYIDPELVPGISGPQINRIEGGKITRLAIDQLLLLMDVLDPINPQTNHPMTLEDLLDIATGERSIEVPPISND
;
A
#
# COMPACT_ATOMS: atom_id res chain seq x y z
N MET A 1 -0.51 21.58 -12.81
CA MET A 1 0.01 20.88 -11.62
C MET A 1 1.33 20.23 -12.00
N PRO A 2 2.37 20.23 -11.14
CA PRO A 2 3.64 19.61 -11.53
C PRO A 2 3.44 18.10 -11.66
N GLU A 3 3.69 17.56 -12.85
CA GLU A 3 3.74 16.12 -13.11
C GLU A 3 4.88 15.51 -12.26
N HIS A 4 4.56 14.94 -11.10
CA HIS A 4 5.50 14.11 -10.36
C HIS A 4 5.68 12.79 -11.11
N LYS A 5 6.53 12.79 -12.14
CA LYS A 5 6.96 11.56 -12.82
C LYS A 5 7.76 10.74 -11.82
N LEU A 6 7.27 9.53 -11.51
CA LEU A 6 7.98 8.52 -10.72
C LEU A 6 9.42 8.39 -11.23
N LYS A 7 10.41 8.44 -10.33
CA LYS A 7 11.82 8.29 -10.73
C LYS A 7 12.03 6.92 -11.39
N LYS A 8 12.49 6.91 -12.65
CA LYS A 8 12.80 5.67 -13.38
C LYS A 8 14.00 4.96 -12.70
N ASN A 9 13.97 3.62 -12.69
CA ASN A 9 15.02 2.70 -12.18
C ASN A 9 15.14 2.56 -10.65
N ARG A 10 14.02 2.54 -9.94
CA ARG A 10 13.98 2.17 -8.53
C ARG A 10 14.09 0.66 -8.34
N ARG A 11 15.14 0.20 -7.67
CA ARG A 11 15.31 -1.21 -7.32
C ARG A 11 14.77 -1.46 -5.92
N LEU A 12 13.67 -2.17 -5.83
CA LEU A 12 13.11 -2.63 -4.56
C LEU A 12 14.17 -3.43 -3.80
N THR A 13 14.28 -3.20 -2.50
CA THR A 13 15.19 -3.94 -1.63
C THR A 13 14.40 -4.83 -0.68
N GLN A 14 14.94 -5.99 -0.33
CA GLN A 14 14.26 -6.90 0.61
C GLN A 14 14.02 -6.22 1.97
N VAL A 15 14.99 -5.41 2.42
CA VAL A 15 14.88 -4.60 3.64
C VAL A 15 13.76 -3.58 3.49
N GLY A 16 13.74 -2.79 2.41
CA GLY A 16 12.70 -1.80 2.17
C GLY A 16 11.29 -2.41 2.09
N LEU A 17 11.14 -3.59 1.46
CA LEU A 17 9.88 -4.32 1.42
C LEU A 17 9.42 -4.80 2.80
N ILE A 18 10.35 -5.17 3.69
CA ILE A 18 10.04 -5.50 5.09
C ILE A 18 9.57 -4.25 5.84
N HIS A 19 10.23 -3.11 5.65
CA HIS A 19 9.81 -1.84 6.28
C HIS A 19 8.45 -1.38 5.78
N LEU A 20 8.21 -1.42 4.46
CA LEU A 20 6.91 -1.14 3.88
C LEU A 20 5.84 -2.07 4.43
N GLY A 21 6.11 -3.38 4.50
CA GLY A 21 5.16 -4.35 5.02
C GLY A 21 4.79 -4.09 6.49
N ARG A 22 5.78 -3.78 7.34
CA ARG A 22 5.54 -3.40 8.73
C ARG A 22 4.69 -2.13 8.85
N TYR A 23 4.97 -1.13 8.01
CA TYR A 23 4.18 0.09 7.95
C TYR A 23 2.74 -0.18 7.53
N LEU A 24 2.51 -0.92 6.45
CA LEU A 24 1.16 -1.25 5.97
C LEU A 24 0.37 -2.05 7.01
N ARG A 25 1.04 -2.98 7.73
CA ARG A 25 0.43 -3.70 8.84
C ARG A 25 0.02 -2.73 9.96
N TRP A 26 0.92 -1.86 10.41
CA TRP A 26 0.60 -0.87 11.43
C TRP A 26 -0.58 0.00 10.99
N LEU A 27 -0.56 0.51 9.77
CA LEU A 27 -1.59 1.37 9.21
C LEU A 27 -2.95 0.66 9.18
N ARG A 28 -2.97 -0.62 8.78
CA ARG A 28 -4.17 -1.44 8.79
C ARG A 28 -4.78 -1.52 10.19
N TYR A 29 -3.99 -1.84 11.22
CA TYR A 29 -4.46 -1.85 12.61
C TYR A 29 -4.90 -0.46 13.08
N PHE A 30 -4.15 0.59 12.75
CA PHE A 30 -4.47 1.98 13.10
C PHE A 30 -5.82 2.43 12.51
N ARG A 31 -6.16 1.97 11.31
CA ARG A 31 -7.45 2.21 10.65
C ARG A 31 -8.57 1.27 11.13
N GLY A 32 -8.32 0.44 12.13
CA GLY A 32 -9.31 -0.46 12.72
C GLY A 32 -9.49 -1.80 12.01
N TRP A 33 -8.72 -2.06 10.95
CA TRP A 33 -8.75 -3.34 10.24
C TRP A 33 -7.89 -4.37 10.98
N THR A 34 -8.48 -5.29 11.72
CA THR A 34 -7.71 -6.31 12.46
C THR A 34 -7.47 -7.59 11.65
N SER A 35 -8.30 -7.85 10.63
CA SER A 35 -8.25 -9.02 9.76
C SER A 35 -7.82 -8.65 8.34
N VAL A 36 -6.77 -9.30 7.82
CA VAL A 36 -6.38 -9.19 6.40
C VAL A 36 -7.40 -9.83 5.47
N HIS A 37 -8.15 -10.83 5.95
CA HIS A 37 -9.20 -11.47 5.16
C HIS A 37 -10.33 -10.46 4.91
N ASP A 38 -10.77 -9.78 5.96
CA ASP A 38 -11.89 -8.83 5.91
C ASP A 38 -11.51 -7.60 5.07
N LEU A 39 -10.28 -7.12 5.21
CA LEU A 39 -9.76 -6.04 4.35
C LEU A 39 -9.73 -6.46 2.88
N GLY A 40 -9.25 -7.68 2.58
CA GLY A 40 -9.22 -8.19 1.21
C GLY A 40 -10.61 -8.36 0.61
N GLN A 41 -11.58 -8.86 1.40
CA GLN A 41 -12.98 -8.93 0.98
C GLN A 41 -13.57 -7.54 0.74
N HIS A 42 -13.30 -6.59 1.64
CA HIS A 42 -13.76 -5.22 1.49
C HIS A 42 -13.23 -4.58 0.21
N ILE A 43 -11.92 -4.67 -0.04
CA ILE A 43 -11.31 -4.16 -1.28
C ILE A 43 -11.97 -4.82 -2.48
N ALA A 44 -12.11 -6.15 -2.51
CA ALA A 44 -12.76 -6.86 -3.62
C ALA A 44 -14.23 -6.42 -3.85
N THR A 45 -14.98 -6.10 -2.78
CA THR A 45 -16.37 -5.63 -2.91
C THR A 45 -16.49 -4.19 -3.37
N GLN A 46 -15.51 -3.34 -3.09
CA GLN A 46 -15.48 -1.93 -3.51
C GLN A 46 -14.64 -1.70 -4.78
N GLU A 47 -13.98 -2.74 -5.27
CA GLU A 47 -12.98 -2.69 -6.33
C GLU A 47 -13.50 -2.00 -7.59
N SER A 48 -14.71 -2.31 -8.05
CA SER A 48 -15.30 -1.68 -9.24
C SER A 48 -15.50 -0.17 -9.08
N VAL A 49 -15.80 0.31 -7.86
CA VAL A 49 -15.99 1.73 -7.57
C VAL A 49 -14.64 2.44 -7.46
N LEU A 50 -13.74 1.90 -6.63
CA LEU A 50 -12.39 2.44 -6.39
C LEU A 50 -11.58 2.51 -7.69
N LEU A 51 -11.71 1.51 -8.56
CA LEU A 51 -11.06 1.48 -9.86
C LEU A 51 -11.74 2.37 -10.90
N SER A 52 -13.06 2.61 -10.82
CA SER A 52 -13.73 3.54 -11.73
C SER A 52 -13.28 4.99 -11.53
N GLU A 53 -12.94 5.35 -10.28
CA GLU A 53 -12.40 6.68 -9.94
C GLU A 53 -10.95 6.82 -10.46
N ARG A 54 -10.15 5.76 -10.38
CA ARG A 54 -8.74 5.74 -10.85
C ARG A 54 -8.53 5.47 -12.32
N GLY A 55 -9.36 4.67 -12.97
CA GLY A 55 -9.21 4.32 -14.39
C GLY A 55 -9.21 5.56 -15.29
N LYS A 56 -9.91 6.63 -14.87
CA LYS A 56 -9.89 7.94 -15.54
C LYS A 56 -8.60 8.73 -15.33
N GLU A 57 -7.98 8.65 -14.15
CA GLU A 57 -6.73 9.39 -13.85
C GLU A 57 -5.47 8.66 -14.32
N LEU A 58 -5.45 7.34 -14.26
CA LEU A 58 -4.27 6.52 -14.49
C LEU A 58 -4.27 5.79 -15.85
N TYR A 59 -5.33 5.95 -16.67
CA TYR A 59 -5.53 5.21 -17.93
C TYR A 59 -5.44 3.69 -17.77
N ILE A 60 -5.95 3.17 -16.64
CA ILE A 60 -5.99 1.75 -16.33
C ILE A 60 -7.38 1.22 -16.66
N ASP A 61 -7.44 0.07 -17.34
CA ASP A 61 -8.70 -0.63 -17.56
C ASP A 61 -9.18 -1.26 -16.22
N PRO A 62 -10.33 -0.83 -15.67
CA PRO A 62 -10.86 -1.34 -14.41
C PRO A 62 -11.12 -2.84 -14.43
N GLU A 63 -11.39 -3.44 -15.60
CA GLU A 63 -11.61 -4.89 -15.73
C GLU A 63 -10.29 -5.70 -15.66
N LEU A 64 -9.14 -5.02 -15.81
CA LEU A 64 -7.82 -5.65 -15.83
C LEU A 64 -7.05 -5.52 -14.51
N VAL A 65 -7.57 -4.81 -13.51
CA VAL A 65 -6.90 -4.72 -12.20
C VAL A 65 -7.35 -5.88 -11.34
N PRO A 66 -6.46 -6.83 -11.01
CA PRO A 66 -6.81 -7.92 -10.13
C PRO A 66 -6.87 -7.43 -8.69
N GLY A 67 -7.99 -7.74 -8.03
CA GLY A 67 -8.18 -7.47 -6.62
C GLY A 67 -7.09 -8.06 -5.74
N ILE A 68 -7.02 -7.54 -4.51
CA ILE A 68 -6.02 -7.98 -3.54
C ILE A 68 -6.67 -8.88 -2.48
N SER A 69 -6.30 -10.16 -2.50
CA SER A 69 -6.78 -11.13 -1.51
C SER A 69 -6.09 -10.98 -0.15
N GLY A 70 -6.75 -11.39 0.93
CA GLY A 70 -6.16 -11.39 2.27
C GLY A 70 -4.80 -12.11 2.39
N PRO A 71 -4.59 -13.29 1.78
CA PRO A 71 -3.27 -13.92 1.71
C PRO A 71 -2.21 -13.05 1.01
N GLN A 72 -2.60 -12.29 -0.03
CA GLN A 72 -1.70 -11.38 -0.73
C GLN A 72 -1.33 -10.18 0.15
N ILE A 73 -2.30 -9.59 0.85
CA ILE A 73 -2.08 -8.54 1.86
C ILE A 73 -1.10 -9.05 2.92
N ASN A 74 -1.32 -10.24 3.47
CA ASN A 74 -0.43 -10.83 4.49
C ASN A 74 1.01 -11.02 3.98
N ARG A 75 1.18 -11.41 2.72
CA ARG A 75 2.51 -11.53 2.11
C ARG A 75 3.20 -10.17 1.97
N ILE A 76 2.46 -9.13 1.58
CA ILE A 76 2.97 -7.76 1.48
C ILE A 76 3.37 -7.25 2.86
N GLU A 77 2.47 -7.37 3.85
CA GLU A 77 2.73 -6.98 5.24
C GLU A 77 3.91 -7.72 5.88
N GLY A 78 4.11 -8.98 5.48
CA GLY A 78 5.25 -9.77 5.92
C GLY A 78 6.57 -9.45 5.19
N GLY A 79 6.56 -8.58 4.18
CA GLY A 79 7.72 -8.34 3.31
C GLY A 79 8.14 -9.56 2.50
N LYS A 80 7.24 -10.53 2.28
CA LYS A 80 7.51 -11.83 1.61
C LYS A 80 7.18 -11.79 0.11
N ILE A 81 7.24 -10.61 -0.50
CA ILE A 81 7.02 -10.41 -1.92
C ILE A 81 8.36 -10.18 -2.62
N THR A 82 8.49 -10.67 -3.85
CA THR A 82 9.67 -10.44 -4.70
C THR A 82 9.48 -9.26 -5.64
N ARG A 83 8.22 -8.86 -5.86
CA ARG A 83 7.81 -7.70 -6.66
C ARG A 83 6.64 -7.02 -5.97
N LEU A 84 6.61 -5.70 -6.03
CA LEU A 84 5.51 -4.88 -5.55
C LEU A 84 4.63 -4.50 -6.75
N ALA A 85 3.42 -5.02 -6.81
CA ALA A 85 2.44 -4.61 -7.81
C ALA A 85 1.90 -3.23 -7.40
N ILE A 86 2.13 -2.23 -8.26
CA ILE A 86 1.74 -0.84 -7.96
C ILE A 86 0.22 -0.74 -7.79
N ASP A 87 -0.55 -1.41 -8.63
CA ASP A 87 -2.02 -1.38 -8.58
C ASP A 87 -2.57 -1.91 -7.24
N GLN A 88 -1.91 -2.92 -6.68
CA GLN A 88 -2.29 -3.47 -5.37
C GLN A 88 -1.92 -2.54 -4.22
N LEU A 89 -0.77 -1.88 -4.32
CA LEU A 89 -0.39 -0.86 -3.34
C LEU A 89 -1.37 0.31 -3.39
N LEU A 90 -1.74 0.72 -4.59
CA LEU A 90 -2.73 1.75 -4.86
C LEU A 90 -4.09 1.39 -4.23
N LEU A 91 -4.62 0.19 -4.44
CA LEU A 91 -5.86 -0.26 -3.79
C LEU A 91 -5.77 -0.21 -2.26
N LEU A 92 -4.64 -0.61 -1.68
CA LEU A 92 -4.40 -0.49 -0.24
C LEU A 92 -4.38 0.97 0.22
N MET A 93 -3.78 1.88 -0.55
CA MET A 93 -3.75 3.30 -0.22
C MET A 93 -5.15 3.91 -0.17
N ASP A 94 -6.05 3.53 -1.08
CA ASP A 94 -7.40 4.11 -1.14
C ASP A 94 -8.24 3.74 0.08
N VAL A 95 -8.09 2.50 0.56
CA VAL A 95 -8.86 2.01 1.71
C VAL A 95 -8.20 2.39 3.04
N LEU A 96 -6.86 2.41 3.09
CA LEU A 96 -6.14 2.65 4.34
C LEU A 96 -5.75 4.11 4.55
N ASP A 97 -5.83 4.97 3.53
CA ASP A 97 -5.50 6.40 3.58
C ASP A 97 -4.17 6.65 4.32
N PRO A 98 -3.03 6.33 3.70
CA PRO A 98 -1.75 6.21 4.42
C PRO A 98 -1.31 7.56 5.01
N ILE A 99 -0.89 7.54 6.27
CA ILE A 99 -0.34 8.69 6.99
C ILE A 99 1.05 8.40 7.53
N ASN A 100 1.86 9.44 7.69
CA ASN A 100 3.13 9.34 8.39
C ASN A 100 2.87 9.32 9.92
N PRO A 101 3.32 8.28 10.66
CA PRO A 101 3.03 8.16 12.09
C PRO A 101 3.62 9.27 12.97
N GLN A 102 4.69 9.93 12.52
CA GLN A 102 5.39 10.98 13.28
C GLN A 102 4.75 12.34 13.06
N THR A 103 4.36 12.64 11.82
CA THR A 103 3.88 13.97 11.43
C THR A 103 2.38 14.05 11.23
N ASN A 104 1.70 12.91 11.18
CA ASN A 104 0.28 12.77 10.85
C ASN A 104 -0.10 13.35 9.48
N HIS A 105 0.87 13.56 8.59
CA HIS A 105 0.64 14.03 7.23
C HIS A 105 0.34 12.85 6.30
N PRO A 106 -0.55 13.02 5.29
CA PRO A 106 -0.79 12.00 4.27
C PRO A 106 0.50 11.59 3.55
N MET A 107 0.60 10.30 3.22
CA MET A 107 1.70 9.73 2.44
C MET A 107 1.28 9.51 1.00
N THR A 108 2.19 9.81 0.08
CA THR A 108 2.00 9.61 -1.35
C THR A 108 2.50 8.23 -1.78
N LEU A 109 2.15 7.81 -3.00
CA LEU A 109 2.70 6.59 -3.60
C LEU A 109 4.24 6.64 -3.63
N GLU A 110 4.80 7.81 -3.96
CA GLU A 110 6.24 8.01 -4.05
C GLU A 110 6.93 7.80 -2.69
N ASP A 111 6.30 8.21 -1.60
CA ASP A 111 6.83 8.00 -0.24
C ASP A 111 6.86 6.50 0.12
N LEU A 112 5.82 5.75 -0.26
CA LEU A 112 5.76 4.31 -0.03
C LEU A 112 6.78 3.57 -0.89
N LEU A 113 7.03 4.03 -2.11
CA LEU A 113 8.07 3.51 -2.98
C LEU A 113 9.48 3.82 -2.43
N ASP A 114 9.70 5.02 -1.89
CA ASP A 114 10.96 5.38 -1.23
C ASP A 114 11.24 4.47 -0.02
N ILE A 115 10.21 4.10 0.74
CA ILE A 115 10.34 3.11 1.81
C ILE A 115 10.71 1.73 1.22
N ALA A 116 10.03 1.32 0.14
CA ALA A 116 10.25 0.02 -0.51
C ALA A 116 11.65 -0.13 -1.14
N THR A 117 12.25 0.98 -1.58
CA THR A 117 13.63 1.01 -2.09
C THR A 117 14.66 1.20 -0.98
N GLY A 118 14.24 1.65 0.21
CA GLY A 118 15.14 2.00 1.31
C GLY A 118 15.74 3.41 1.19
N GLU A 119 15.21 4.25 0.29
CA GLU A 119 15.55 5.67 0.17
C GLU A 119 14.96 6.51 1.31
N ARG A 120 13.87 6.02 1.94
CA ARG A 120 13.23 6.64 3.09
C ARG A 120 13.07 5.65 4.23
N SER A 121 13.32 6.10 5.45
CA SER A 121 12.95 5.38 6.66
C SER A 121 11.58 5.84 7.16
N ILE A 122 10.86 4.89 7.77
CA ILE A 122 9.65 5.17 8.53
C ILE A 122 9.73 4.38 9.83
N GLU A 123 9.51 5.07 10.94
CA GLU A 123 9.39 4.41 12.22
C GLU A 123 7.92 4.08 12.43
N VAL A 124 7.64 2.86 12.86
CA VAL A 124 6.27 2.40 13.09
C VAL A 124 6.11 2.19 14.59
N PRO A 125 5.09 2.80 15.22
CA PRO A 125 4.75 2.49 16.60
C PRO A 125 4.50 0.98 16.76
N PRO A 126 4.81 0.40 17.93
CA PRO A 126 4.43 -0.97 18.21
C PRO A 126 2.92 -1.10 18.09
N ILE A 127 2.47 -2.18 17.44
CA ILE A 127 1.07 -2.56 17.46
C ILE A 127 0.86 -3.14 18.85
N SER A 128 0.26 -2.35 19.74
CA SER A 128 -0.13 -2.80 21.06
C SER A 128 -1.23 -3.84 20.89
N ASN A 129 -0.85 -5.11 20.74
CA ASN A 129 -1.66 -6.31 20.92
C ASN A 129 -0.75 -7.54 20.74
N ASP A 130 0.03 -7.83 21.78
CA ASP A 130 0.06 -9.13 22.45
C ASP A 130 0.29 -8.88 23.96
#